data_AF-A0A238FJ32-F1
#
_entry.id   AF-A0A238FJ32-F1
#
_cell.length_a   1.000
_cell.length_b   1.000
_cell.length_c   1.000
_cell.angle_alpha   90.00
_cell.angle_beta   90.00
_cell.angle_gamma   90.00
#
_symmetry.space_group_name_H-M   'P 1'
#
loop_
_entity.id
_entity.type
_entity.pdbx_description
1 polymer ?
#
loop_
_entity_poly.entity_id
_entity_poly.type
_entity_poly.pdbx_seq_one_letter_code
_entity_poly.pdbx_strand_id
1 'polypeptide(L)'
;MPPRLSGTSPLLSLRHRCLRPTWGTSFHLVPSNFSRPIMPAPTPSTGIQSFSMSSSTPQAQIKINNHETYLSQGIPSASSLSPDPIAQFREWFSSALADPDVIEPEAMAVSTVSSTGIPSTRVVLLKEVDDKGWIFYTNYESRKGRELFPDTELARAETGAYASLAFYWRALHLSVRVVGRAEKVTPQMTKAYFDSRPVESRIGAWASKQSTELSGREELEERVKTLKRKFGVPEGSSTGTSSAVDVESDERKQSENDGAASKQAEYDEIPVPPFWGGVRIVPFEVEFWAGRPSRLHDRFRYTRAEGSDGEWKIVRLSP
;
A
#
# COMPACT_ATOMS: atom_id res chain seq x y z
N MET A 1 -19.68 49.87 48.34
CA MET A 1 -19.20 49.30 49.63
C MET A 1 -18.89 47.81 49.43
N PRO A 2 -17.76 47.30 49.94
CA PRO A 2 -17.19 45.96 49.64
C PRO A 2 -17.75 44.89 50.63
N PRO A 3 -17.47 43.55 50.56
CA PRO A 3 -16.12 42.98 50.42
C PRO A 3 -15.92 41.72 49.55
N ARG A 4 -14.61 41.47 49.37
CA ARG A 4 -13.91 40.32 48.81
C ARG A 4 -14.32 39.00 49.49
N LEU A 5 -14.32 37.91 48.73
CA LEU A 5 -14.06 36.57 49.25
C LEU A 5 -13.02 35.83 48.39
N SER A 6 -12.08 35.27 49.14
CA SER A 6 -10.91 34.49 48.79
C SER A 6 -11.26 33.08 48.29
N GLY A 7 -10.69 32.67 47.16
CA GLY A 7 -10.68 31.28 46.72
C GLY A 7 -9.37 30.60 47.11
N THR A 8 -9.45 29.61 48.00
CA THR A 8 -8.39 28.66 48.36
C THR A 8 -8.57 27.35 47.59
N SER A 9 -7.50 26.85 46.95
CA SER A 9 -7.38 25.50 46.36
C SER A 9 -7.46 24.39 47.44
N PRO A 10 -7.70 23.11 47.08
CA PRO A 10 -6.60 22.24 46.62
C PRO A 10 -6.94 21.14 45.58
N LEU A 11 -5.94 20.91 44.72
CA LEU A 11 -5.43 19.63 44.18
C LEU A 11 -6.22 18.35 44.51
N LEU A 12 -6.83 17.73 43.49
CA LEU A 12 -7.16 16.30 43.49
C LEU A 12 -6.09 15.50 42.74
N SER A 13 -5.32 14.74 43.52
CA SER A 13 -4.50 13.62 43.11
C SER A 13 -5.40 12.42 42.76
N LEU A 14 -5.42 11.99 41.49
CA LEU A 14 -5.90 10.66 41.14
C LEU A 14 -4.71 9.71 40.98
N ARG A 15 -4.57 8.81 41.96
CA ARG A 15 -3.74 7.61 41.86
C ARG A 15 -4.46 6.56 41.01
N HIS A 16 -3.90 6.19 39.87
CA HIS A 16 -4.32 5.00 39.13
C HIS A 16 -3.90 3.73 39.89
N ARG A 17 -4.87 2.96 40.35
CA ARG A 17 -4.68 1.57 40.79
C ARG A 17 -4.61 0.66 39.57
N CYS A 18 -3.47 0.02 39.36
CA CYS A 18 -3.34 -1.13 38.46
C CYS A 18 -4.12 -2.32 39.05
N LEU A 19 -5.09 -2.84 38.29
CA LEU A 19 -5.70 -4.16 38.53
C LEU A 19 -5.14 -5.12 37.47
N ARG A 20 -4.42 -6.15 37.94
CA ARG A 20 -3.98 -7.29 37.13
C ARG A 20 -5.12 -8.31 37.03
N PRO A 21 -5.43 -8.88 35.85
CA PRO A 21 -6.24 -10.08 35.76
C PRO A 21 -5.36 -11.33 35.91
N THR A 22 -5.69 -12.17 36.89
CA THR A 22 -5.16 -13.53 37.07
C THR A 22 -5.89 -14.48 36.12
N TRP A 23 -5.15 -15.15 35.24
CA TRP A 23 -5.66 -16.28 34.45
C TRP A 23 -5.33 -17.58 35.20
N GLY A 24 -6.37 -18.30 35.62
CA GLY A 24 -6.26 -19.65 36.17
C GLY A 24 -6.48 -20.68 35.06
N THR A 25 -5.47 -21.49 34.78
CA THR A 25 -5.57 -22.67 33.91
C THR A 25 -5.32 -23.91 34.76
N SER A 26 -6.37 -24.70 34.99
CA SER A 26 -6.28 -26.05 35.55
C SER A 26 -6.01 -27.05 34.44
N PHE A 27 -4.84 -27.69 34.45
CA PHE A 27 -4.56 -28.89 33.65
C PHE A 27 -4.77 -30.13 34.51
N HIS A 28 -5.65 -31.03 34.09
CA HIS A 28 -5.78 -32.38 34.65
C HIS A 28 -4.77 -33.31 33.98
N LEU A 29 -3.85 -33.85 34.77
CA LEU A 29 -2.95 -34.95 34.40
C LEU A 29 -3.64 -36.29 34.69
N VAL A 30 -3.78 -37.11 33.65
CA VAL A 30 -4.21 -38.52 33.75
C VAL A 30 -2.96 -39.40 33.71
N PRO A 31 -2.69 -40.25 34.72
CA PRO A 31 -1.58 -41.20 34.66
C PRO A 31 -2.06 -42.53 34.04
N SER A 32 -1.48 -42.93 32.92
CA SER A 32 -1.65 -44.29 32.37
C SER A 32 -0.40 -45.13 32.64
N ASN A 33 -0.50 -45.98 33.66
CA ASN A 33 0.37 -47.12 33.88
C ASN A 33 -0.04 -48.26 32.93
N PHE A 34 0.82 -48.68 32.01
CA PHE A 34 0.73 -50.02 31.43
C PHE A 34 2.12 -50.57 31.09
N SER A 35 2.54 -51.53 31.90
CA SER A 35 3.69 -52.41 31.66
C SER A 35 3.44 -53.30 30.45
N ARG A 36 4.42 -53.44 29.56
CA ARG A 36 4.51 -54.56 28.60
C ARG A 36 5.95 -55.10 28.54
N PRO A 37 6.10 -56.40 28.23
CA PRO A 37 7.28 -57.19 28.60
C PRO A 37 8.49 -56.98 27.69
N ILE A 38 9.66 -57.14 28.31
CA ILE A 38 11.00 -57.03 27.74
C ILE A 38 11.25 -58.20 26.78
N MET A 39 11.51 -57.89 25.51
CA MET A 39 12.05 -58.83 24.52
C MET A 39 13.60 -58.84 24.60
N PRO A 40 14.27 -59.99 24.41
CA PRO A 40 15.73 -60.06 24.47
C PRO A 40 16.38 -59.35 23.28
N ALA A 41 17.49 -58.66 23.56
CA ALA A 41 18.24 -57.84 22.62
C ALA A 41 18.89 -58.67 21.49
N PRO A 42 18.91 -58.18 20.24
CA PRO A 42 19.75 -58.74 19.20
C PRO A 42 21.22 -58.35 19.44
N THR A 43 22.13 -59.32 19.27
CA THR A 43 23.58 -59.18 19.39
C THR A 43 24.16 -58.17 18.40
N PRO A 44 25.19 -57.38 18.78
CA PRO A 44 25.75 -56.37 17.90
C PRO A 44 26.68 -57.02 16.87
N SER A 45 26.31 -56.97 15.59
CA SER A 45 27.25 -57.19 14.48
C SER A 45 28.11 -55.94 14.29
N THR A 46 29.40 -56.10 14.52
CA THR A 46 30.46 -55.11 14.36
C THR A 46 30.46 -54.53 12.95
N GLY A 47 30.19 -53.22 12.82
CA GLY A 47 30.18 -52.52 11.53
C GLY A 47 29.71 -51.07 11.63
N ILE A 48 30.16 -50.32 12.63
CA ILE A 48 29.91 -48.86 12.67
C ILE A 48 30.97 -48.18 11.80
N GLN A 49 30.63 -47.92 10.53
CA GLN A 49 31.24 -46.80 9.81
C GLN A 49 30.62 -45.52 10.38
N SER A 50 31.42 -44.74 11.10
CA SER A 50 31.06 -43.41 11.55
C SER A 50 30.92 -42.46 10.34
N PHE A 51 29.71 -42.34 9.80
CA PHE A 51 29.38 -41.26 8.89
C PHE A 51 29.19 -39.98 9.70
N SER A 52 30.26 -39.19 9.79
CA SER A 52 30.17 -37.78 10.22
C SER A 52 29.39 -37.02 9.15
N MET A 53 28.08 -36.89 9.32
CA MET A 53 27.28 -35.94 8.54
C MET A 53 27.43 -34.55 9.17
N SER A 54 28.55 -33.89 8.89
CA SER A 54 28.67 -32.44 8.99
C SER A 54 28.46 -31.85 7.59
N SER A 55 27.21 -31.87 7.12
CA SER A 55 26.81 -31.06 5.97
C SER A 55 26.23 -29.73 6.48
N SER A 56 27.07 -28.85 7.00
CA SER A 56 26.68 -27.44 7.08
C SER A 56 26.83 -26.86 5.68
N THR A 57 25.72 -26.73 4.96
CA THR A 57 25.71 -25.93 3.74
C THR A 57 26.15 -24.51 4.13
N PRO A 58 27.23 -23.94 3.55
CA PRO A 58 27.59 -22.57 3.83
C PRO A 58 26.42 -21.67 3.42
N GLN A 59 25.85 -20.92 4.36
CA GLN A 59 24.92 -19.85 4.03
C GLN A 59 25.69 -18.85 3.18
N ALA A 60 25.42 -18.84 1.87
CA ALA A 60 26.03 -17.90 0.96
C ALA A 60 25.67 -16.48 1.42
N GLN A 61 26.67 -15.73 1.89
CA GLN A 61 26.48 -14.33 2.23
C GLN A 61 26.28 -13.55 0.93
N ILE A 62 25.10 -12.95 0.76
CA ILE A 62 24.83 -12.01 -0.33
C ILE A 62 25.55 -10.71 0.00
N LYS A 63 26.60 -10.38 -0.77
CA LYS A 63 27.29 -9.09 -0.70
C LYS A 63 26.92 -8.23 -1.90
N ILE A 64 26.45 -7.02 -1.64
CA ILE A 64 26.13 -6.02 -2.66
C ILE A 64 27.24 -4.97 -2.62
N ASN A 65 28.06 -4.90 -3.68
CA ASN A 65 29.24 -4.04 -3.72
C ASN A 65 29.06 -2.80 -4.61
N ASN A 66 28.05 -2.80 -5.49
CA ASN A 66 27.84 -1.74 -6.48
C ASN A 66 26.52 -1.00 -6.25
N HIS A 67 26.54 0.31 -6.48
CA HIS A 67 25.38 1.19 -6.52
C HIS A 67 25.60 2.20 -7.65
N GLU A 68 24.57 2.48 -8.45
CA GLU A 68 24.64 3.50 -9.51
C GLU A 68 24.84 4.89 -8.92
N THR A 69 25.75 5.69 -9.46
CA THR A 69 25.99 7.03 -8.92
C THR A 69 24.75 7.89 -9.08
N TYR A 70 24.29 8.51 -7.99
CA TYR A 70 23.17 9.44 -8.05
C TYR A 70 23.52 10.68 -8.87
N LEU A 71 22.74 10.92 -9.92
CA LEU A 71 22.79 12.08 -10.79
C LEU A 71 21.40 12.70 -10.86
N SER A 72 21.23 13.84 -10.20
CA SER A 72 20.03 14.68 -10.29
C SER A 72 20.45 16.15 -10.39
N GLN A 73 19.54 17.02 -10.84
CA GLN A 73 19.77 18.47 -10.84
C GLN A 73 19.94 19.03 -9.42
N GLY A 74 19.46 18.32 -8.38
CA GLY A 74 19.51 18.73 -6.98
C GLY A 74 18.45 19.79 -6.64
N ILE A 75 18.46 20.24 -5.37
CA ILE A 75 17.58 21.31 -4.89
C ILE A 75 18.46 22.39 -4.23
N PRO A 76 18.77 23.49 -4.93
CA PRO A 76 19.70 24.50 -4.43
C PRO A 76 19.28 25.14 -3.11
N SER A 77 17.98 25.46 -2.95
CA SER A 77 17.48 26.18 -1.77
C SER A 77 15.98 25.96 -1.56
N ALA A 78 15.44 26.36 -0.39
CA ALA A 78 14.00 26.30 -0.17
C ALA A 78 13.22 27.19 -1.16
N SER A 79 13.81 28.32 -1.57
CA SER A 79 13.19 29.27 -2.52
C SER A 79 13.19 28.78 -3.97
N SER A 80 13.92 27.71 -4.30
CA SER A 80 13.80 27.07 -5.62
C SER A 80 12.65 26.06 -5.68
N LEU A 81 11.88 25.91 -4.61
CA LEU A 81 10.72 25.05 -4.57
C LEU A 81 9.42 25.87 -4.52
N SER A 82 8.35 25.30 -5.04
CA SER A 82 6.99 25.85 -4.87
C SER A 82 6.61 25.92 -3.38
N PRO A 83 5.96 27.00 -2.91
CA PRO A 83 5.45 27.07 -1.54
C PRO A 83 4.33 26.06 -1.26
N ASP A 84 3.65 25.56 -2.30
CA ASP A 84 2.69 24.47 -2.22
C ASP A 84 3.37 23.13 -2.61
N PRO A 85 3.41 22.13 -1.70
CA PRO A 85 4.00 20.83 -2.01
C PRO A 85 3.19 20.03 -3.04
N ILE A 86 1.89 20.29 -3.21
CA ILE A 86 1.09 19.61 -4.24
C ILE A 86 1.52 20.13 -5.62
N ALA A 87 1.64 21.44 -5.80
CA ALA A 87 2.21 22.02 -7.00
C ALA A 87 3.66 21.55 -7.25
N GLN A 88 4.51 21.48 -6.21
CA GLN A 88 5.87 20.95 -6.35
C GLN A 88 5.89 19.49 -6.82
N PHE A 89 4.99 18.66 -6.29
CA PHE A 89 4.86 17.27 -6.72
C PHE A 89 4.42 17.19 -8.18
N ARG A 90 3.44 17.99 -8.60
CA ARG A 90 2.95 18.02 -9.99
C ARG A 90 4.08 18.36 -10.98
N GLU A 91 4.97 19.27 -10.61
CA GLU A 91 6.16 19.59 -11.41
C GLU A 91 7.08 18.37 -11.58
N TRP A 92 7.51 17.75 -10.47
CA TRP A 92 8.39 16.57 -10.53
C TRP A 92 7.74 15.37 -11.19
N PHE A 93 6.45 15.16 -10.96
CA PHE A 93 5.68 14.09 -11.57
C PHE A 93 5.55 14.30 -13.08
N SER A 94 5.40 15.54 -13.54
CA SER A 94 5.40 15.86 -14.97
C SER A 94 6.75 15.56 -15.62
N SER A 95 7.87 15.83 -14.92
CA SER A 95 9.19 15.41 -15.39
C SER A 95 9.33 13.89 -15.44
N ALA A 96 8.84 13.18 -14.42
CA ALA A 96 8.84 11.72 -14.39
C ALA A 96 7.99 11.10 -15.51
N LEU A 97 6.85 11.71 -15.87
CA LEU A 97 6.01 11.28 -16.99
C LEU A 97 6.67 11.52 -18.36
N ALA A 98 7.47 12.56 -18.48
CA ALA A 98 8.13 12.94 -19.73
C ALA A 98 9.44 12.18 -19.99
N ASP A 99 10.02 11.56 -18.97
CA ASP A 99 11.29 10.85 -19.05
C ASP A 99 11.07 9.38 -19.49
N PRO A 100 11.61 8.94 -20.64
CA PRO A 100 11.39 7.60 -21.18
C PRO A 100 12.02 6.48 -20.34
N ASP A 101 12.99 6.80 -19.47
CA ASP A 101 13.65 5.82 -18.60
C ASP A 101 12.87 5.59 -17.29
N VAL A 102 11.86 6.43 -17.00
CA VAL A 102 10.97 6.25 -15.85
C VAL A 102 9.79 5.38 -16.24
N ILE A 103 9.86 4.11 -15.86
CA ILE A 103 8.77 3.14 -16.06
C ILE A 103 7.76 3.24 -14.91
N GLU A 104 6.46 3.31 -15.26
CA GLU A 104 5.33 3.43 -14.32
C GLU A 104 5.55 4.54 -13.27
N PRO A 105 5.68 5.82 -13.67
CA PRO A 105 5.95 6.93 -12.75
C PRO A 105 4.89 7.05 -11.64
N GLU A 106 3.66 6.61 -11.89
CA GLU A 106 2.55 6.60 -10.94
C GLU A 106 2.65 5.49 -9.87
N ALA A 107 3.57 4.53 -10.01
CA ALA A 107 3.77 3.48 -9.03
C ALA A 107 4.32 4.07 -7.72
N MET A 108 3.67 3.72 -6.62
CA MET A 108 4.05 4.19 -5.29
C MET A 108 3.89 3.08 -4.25
N ALA A 109 4.75 3.09 -3.23
CA ALA A 109 4.52 2.32 -2.03
C ALA A 109 3.51 3.06 -1.14
N VAL A 110 2.48 2.36 -0.66
CA VAL A 110 1.58 2.85 0.39
C VAL A 110 1.81 2.04 1.66
N SER A 111 2.12 2.73 2.75
CA SER A 111 2.32 2.18 4.08
C SER A 111 1.17 2.55 5.00
N THR A 112 0.64 1.56 5.71
CA THR A 112 -0.48 1.68 6.65
C THR A 112 -0.14 0.91 7.93
N VAL A 113 -0.89 1.13 9.01
CA VAL A 113 -0.61 0.53 10.32
C VAL A 113 -1.89 -0.08 10.89
N SER A 114 -1.79 -1.28 11.47
CA SER A 114 -2.91 -1.90 12.19
C SER A 114 -3.27 -1.12 13.47
N SER A 115 -4.45 -1.38 14.04
CA SER A 115 -4.83 -0.83 15.36
C SER A 115 -3.87 -1.27 16.48
N THR A 116 -3.14 -2.37 16.28
CA THR A 116 -2.10 -2.85 17.20
C THR A 116 -0.71 -2.26 16.96
N GLY A 117 -0.57 -1.31 16.02
CA GLY A 117 0.71 -0.65 15.75
C GLY A 117 1.65 -1.43 14.81
N ILE A 118 1.17 -2.46 14.11
CA ILE A 118 1.99 -3.25 13.18
C ILE A 118 1.91 -2.65 11.76
N PRO A 119 3.03 -2.14 11.20
CA PRO A 119 3.02 -1.54 9.88
C PRO A 119 2.91 -2.57 8.75
N SER A 120 2.44 -2.14 7.58
CA SER A 120 2.63 -2.87 6.33
C SER A 120 2.68 -1.97 5.11
N THR A 121 3.37 -2.46 4.08
CA THR A 121 3.62 -1.73 2.84
C THR A 121 3.32 -2.63 1.65
N ARG A 122 2.82 -2.03 0.57
CA ARG A 122 2.65 -2.65 -0.74
C ARG A 122 2.68 -1.57 -1.83
N VAL A 123 2.91 -1.97 -3.07
CA VAL A 123 2.83 -1.07 -4.22
C VAL A 123 1.37 -0.89 -4.66
N VAL A 124 1.01 0.34 -4.99
CA VAL A 124 -0.26 0.75 -5.62
C VAL A 124 0.04 1.77 -6.72
N LEU A 125 -0.95 2.06 -7.55
CA LEU A 125 -0.83 3.09 -8.59
C LEU A 125 -1.57 4.35 -8.15
N LEU A 126 -0.88 5.48 -8.18
CA LEU A 126 -1.51 6.81 -8.13
C LEU A 126 -2.45 6.95 -9.34
N LYS A 127 -3.60 7.58 -9.14
CA LYS A 127 -4.58 7.83 -10.21
C LYS A 127 -4.91 9.29 -10.42
N GLU A 128 -4.83 10.09 -9.37
CA GLU A 128 -5.09 11.52 -9.45
C GLU A 128 -4.37 12.25 -8.31
N VAL A 129 -3.99 13.50 -8.56
CA VAL A 129 -3.57 14.45 -7.53
C VAL A 129 -4.41 15.70 -7.67
N ASP A 130 -5.43 15.83 -6.81
CA ASP A 130 -6.25 17.03 -6.74
C ASP A 130 -5.62 18.04 -5.77
N ASP A 131 -6.31 19.16 -5.55
CA ASP A 131 -5.80 20.24 -4.69
C ASP A 131 -5.80 19.88 -3.19
N LYS A 132 -6.33 18.70 -2.84
CA LYS A 132 -6.36 18.19 -1.47
C LYS A 132 -5.35 17.09 -1.23
N GLY A 133 -4.98 16.30 -2.25
CA GLY A 133 -3.93 15.30 -2.13
C GLY A 133 -3.96 14.18 -3.15
N TRP A 134 -3.35 13.05 -2.80
CA TRP A 134 -3.06 11.94 -3.70
C TRP A 134 -4.14 10.87 -3.62
N ILE A 135 -4.68 10.47 -4.76
CA ILE A 135 -5.80 9.53 -4.86
C ILE A 135 -5.35 8.23 -5.51
N PHE A 136 -5.65 7.11 -4.86
CA PHE A 136 -5.55 5.77 -5.43
C PHE A 136 -6.84 4.99 -5.15
N TYR A 137 -7.11 3.95 -5.95
CA TYR A 137 -8.33 3.16 -5.81
C TYR A 137 -8.03 1.76 -5.31
N THR A 138 -8.86 1.25 -4.41
CA THR A 138 -8.62 -0.05 -3.76
C THR A 138 -9.91 -0.71 -3.27
N ASN A 139 -9.77 -1.92 -2.75
CA ASN A 139 -10.82 -2.61 -2.02
C ASN A 139 -10.71 -2.24 -0.53
N TYR A 140 -11.76 -1.63 0.02
CA TYR A 140 -11.86 -1.22 1.43
C TYR A 140 -11.84 -2.41 2.40
N GLU A 141 -12.17 -3.62 1.95
CA GLU A 141 -12.06 -4.85 2.74
C GLU A 141 -10.65 -5.48 2.66
N SER A 142 -9.74 -4.96 1.85
CA SER A 142 -8.36 -5.44 1.86
C SER A 142 -7.67 -5.10 3.19
N ARG A 143 -6.50 -5.71 3.47
CA ARG A 143 -5.71 -5.38 4.67
C ARG A 143 -5.51 -3.86 4.84
N LYS A 144 -5.07 -3.17 3.78
CA LYS A 144 -4.85 -1.71 3.81
C LYS A 144 -6.15 -0.94 4.03
N GLY A 145 -7.26 -1.42 3.45
CA GLY A 145 -8.56 -0.79 3.60
C GLY A 145 -9.07 -0.87 5.04
N ARG A 146 -8.92 -2.03 5.69
CA ARG A 146 -9.26 -2.22 7.11
C ARG A 146 -8.33 -1.46 8.06
N GLU A 147 -7.06 -1.33 7.70
CA GLU A 147 -6.10 -0.52 8.47
C GLU A 147 -6.43 0.98 8.40
N LEU A 148 -6.91 1.47 7.25
CA LEU A 148 -7.28 2.88 7.05
C LEU A 148 -8.69 3.21 7.55
N PHE A 149 -9.64 2.30 7.36
CA PHE A 149 -11.05 2.50 7.65
C PHE A 149 -11.61 1.30 8.43
N PRO A 150 -11.17 1.08 9.68
CA PRO A 150 -11.68 -0.03 10.48
C PRO A 150 -13.17 0.16 10.80
N ASP A 151 -13.84 -0.95 11.11
CA ASP A 151 -15.31 -0.97 11.28
C ASP A 151 -15.77 -0.40 12.64
N THR A 152 -14.91 -0.38 13.66
CA THR A 152 -15.24 0.09 15.01
C THR A 152 -14.72 1.50 15.28
N GLU A 153 -15.47 2.31 16.03
CA GLU A 153 -15.03 3.65 16.43
C GLU A 153 -13.73 3.64 17.24
N LEU A 154 -13.56 2.65 18.12
CA LEU A 154 -12.35 2.48 18.91
C LEU A 154 -11.12 2.30 18.00
N ALA A 155 -11.19 1.39 17.02
CA ALA A 155 -10.08 1.16 16.10
C ALA A 155 -9.83 2.38 15.18
N ARG A 156 -10.87 3.16 14.83
CA ARG A 156 -10.70 4.41 14.08
C ARG A 156 -9.94 5.44 14.90
N ALA A 157 -10.23 5.55 16.19
CA ALA A 157 -9.50 6.44 17.10
C ALA A 157 -8.04 6.00 17.28
N GLU A 158 -7.77 4.70 17.33
CA GLU A 158 -6.40 4.16 17.50
C GLU A 158 -5.55 4.29 16.24
N THR A 159 -6.11 4.03 15.05
CA THR A 159 -5.37 4.09 13.77
C THR A 159 -5.21 5.51 13.22
N GLY A 160 -6.15 6.41 13.55
CA GLY A 160 -6.21 7.78 13.03
C GLY A 160 -6.43 7.92 11.53
N ALA A 161 -6.57 6.79 10.81
CA ALA A 161 -6.61 6.69 9.35
C ALA A 161 -5.38 7.28 8.64
N TYR A 162 -4.17 7.11 9.18
CA TYR A 162 -2.96 7.65 8.56
C TYR A 162 -2.33 6.71 7.54
N ALA A 163 -1.73 7.30 6.50
CA ALA A 163 -0.89 6.59 5.54
C ALA A 163 0.41 7.35 5.26
N SER A 164 1.44 6.62 4.84
CA SER A 164 2.58 7.20 4.14
C SER A 164 2.62 6.69 2.71
N LEU A 165 2.88 7.58 1.77
CA LEU A 165 3.17 7.27 0.37
C LEU A 165 4.65 7.49 0.11
N ALA A 166 5.27 6.65 -0.72
CA ALA A 166 6.63 6.84 -1.19
C ALA A 166 6.72 6.57 -2.70
N PHE A 167 7.23 7.57 -3.42
CA PHE A 167 7.60 7.52 -4.83
C PHE A 167 9.12 7.45 -4.93
N TYR A 168 9.62 6.64 -5.86
CA TYR A 168 11.05 6.57 -6.17
C TYR A 168 11.24 6.41 -7.68
N TRP A 169 11.64 7.50 -8.33
CA TRP A 169 11.98 7.51 -9.75
C TRP A 169 13.48 7.30 -9.87
N ARG A 170 13.87 6.02 -9.97
CA ARG A 170 15.28 5.61 -10.01
C ARG A 170 16.07 6.36 -11.09
N ALA A 171 15.54 6.44 -12.32
CA ALA A 171 16.22 7.09 -13.45
C ALA A 171 16.56 8.57 -13.18
N LEU A 172 15.70 9.25 -12.42
CA LEU A 172 15.90 10.66 -12.04
C LEU A 172 16.68 10.84 -10.73
N HIS A 173 16.89 9.75 -9.98
CA HIS A 173 17.39 9.80 -8.60
C HIS A 173 16.60 10.77 -7.73
N LEU A 174 15.27 10.74 -7.87
CA LEU A 174 14.33 11.55 -7.10
C LEU A 174 13.41 10.66 -6.26
N SER A 175 13.05 11.14 -5.08
CA SER A 175 12.03 10.49 -4.24
C SER A 175 11.13 11.52 -3.60
N VAL A 176 9.85 11.17 -3.49
CA VAL A 176 8.87 11.95 -2.74
C VAL A 176 8.24 11.07 -1.68
N ARG A 177 8.14 11.59 -0.46
CA ARG A 177 7.36 10.98 0.63
C ARG A 177 6.20 11.89 0.99
N VAL A 178 5.03 11.30 1.18
CA VAL A 178 3.83 11.99 1.67
C VAL A 178 3.38 11.30 2.94
N VAL A 179 3.02 12.08 3.96
CA VAL A 179 2.35 11.58 5.17
C VAL A 179 1.09 12.40 5.38
N GLY A 180 -0.01 11.70 5.57
CA GLY A 180 -1.31 12.33 5.61
C GLY A 180 -2.41 11.45 6.14
N ARG A 181 -3.57 12.06 6.34
CA ARG A 181 -4.79 11.37 6.73
C ARG A 181 -5.50 10.85 5.49
N ALA A 182 -6.00 9.63 5.55
CA ALA A 182 -6.77 9.00 4.50
C ALA A 182 -8.25 9.36 4.61
N GLU A 183 -8.84 9.71 3.47
CA GLU A 183 -10.26 9.96 3.32
C GLU A 183 -10.81 9.12 2.17
N LYS A 184 -12.04 8.64 2.28
CA LYS A 184 -12.72 8.05 1.12
C LYS A 184 -13.12 9.18 0.17
N VAL A 185 -12.87 9.00 -1.12
CA VAL A 185 -13.41 9.93 -2.13
C VAL A 185 -14.92 9.77 -2.25
N THR A 186 -15.59 10.73 -2.91
CA THR A 186 -17.04 10.68 -3.03
C THR A 186 -17.51 9.49 -3.87
N PRO A 187 -18.74 8.99 -3.67
CA PRO A 187 -19.32 7.97 -4.55
C PRO A 187 -19.32 8.36 -6.02
N GLN A 188 -19.48 9.66 -6.32
CA GLN A 188 -19.45 10.20 -7.68
C GLN A 188 -18.06 10.08 -8.31
N MET A 189 -17.00 10.46 -7.58
CA MET A 189 -15.61 10.27 -8.04
C MET A 189 -15.30 8.79 -8.24
N THR A 190 -15.74 7.96 -7.29
CA THR A 190 -15.58 6.50 -7.38
C THR A 190 -16.26 5.92 -8.61
N LYS A 191 -17.51 6.32 -8.89
CA LYS A 191 -18.24 5.85 -10.06
C LYS A 191 -17.56 6.32 -11.36
N ALA A 192 -17.23 7.60 -11.46
CA ALA A 192 -16.60 8.16 -12.66
C ALA A 192 -15.29 7.43 -13.02
N TYR A 193 -14.43 7.18 -12.03
CA TYR A 193 -13.19 6.42 -12.26
C TYR A 193 -13.46 4.93 -12.47
N PHE A 194 -14.45 4.32 -11.82
CA PHE A 194 -14.79 2.92 -12.08
C PHE A 194 -15.26 2.72 -13.52
N ASP A 195 -16.15 3.58 -14.00
CA ASP A 195 -16.72 3.53 -15.35
C ASP A 195 -15.66 3.72 -16.44
N SER A 196 -14.61 4.52 -16.18
CA SER A 196 -13.52 4.73 -17.13
C SER A 196 -12.57 3.53 -17.27
N ARG A 197 -12.67 2.52 -16.40
CA ARG A 197 -11.78 1.34 -16.44
C ARG A 197 -12.20 0.37 -17.54
N PRO A 198 -11.24 -0.36 -18.14
CA PRO A 198 -11.56 -1.47 -19.03
C PRO A 198 -12.55 -2.45 -18.36
N VAL A 199 -13.45 -3.03 -19.15
CA VAL A 199 -14.48 -3.98 -18.66
C VAL A 199 -13.85 -5.09 -17.80
N GLU A 200 -12.75 -5.67 -18.26
CA GLU A 200 -12.00 -6.70 -17.53
C GLU A 200 -11.51 -6.24 -16.15
N SER A 201 -11.11 -4.98 -16.03
CA SER A 201 -10.71 -4.37 -14.77
C SER A 201 -11.90 -4.15 -13.83
N ARG A 202 -13.07 -3.80 -14.37
CA ARG A 202 -14.33 -3.69 -13.61
C ARG A 202 -14.76 -5.07 -13.08
N ILE A 203 -14.71 -6.11 -13.92
CA ILE A 203 -14.98 -7.50 -13.54
C ILE A 203 -13.97 -8.00 -12.49
N GLY A 204 -12.67 -7.74 -12.70
CA GLY A 204 -11.62 -8.14 -11.76
C GLY A 204 -11.80 -7.53 -10.37
N ALA A 205 -12.33 -6.30 -10.27
CA ALA A 205 -12.66 -5.69 -8.99
C ALA A 205 -13.81 -6.39 -8.25
N TRP A 206 -14.79 -6.94 -8.98
CA TRP A 206 -15.83 -7.80 -8.39
C TRP A 206 -15.31 -9.20 -8.01
N ALA A 207 -14.47 -9.80 -8.86
CA ALA A 207 -13.98 -11.17 -8.68
C ALA A 207 -12.99 -11.29 -7.51
N SER A 208 -12.18 -10.23 -7.32
CA SER A 208 -11.14 -10.19 -6.31
C SER A 208 -11.67 -9.67 -4.97
N LYS A 209 -11.98 -10.61 -4.06
CA LYS A 209 -12.01 -10.34 -2.62
C LYS A 209 -10.57 -10.12 -2.15
N GLN A 210 -10.02 -8.94 -2.45
CA GLN A 210 -8.59 -8.67 -2.28
C GLN A 210 -8.14 -8.96 -0.84
N SER A 211 -7.03 -9.70 -0.70
CA SER A 211 -6.46 -10.11 0.60
C SER A 211 -7.22 -11.21 1.35
N THR A 212 -8.14 -11.95 0.72
CA THR A 212 -8.66 -13.22 1.27
C THR A 212 -7.87 -14.41 0.75
N GLU A 213 -7.75 -15.47 1.56
CA GLU A 213 -7.14 -16.74 1.13
C GLU A 213 -7.93 -17.35 -0.04
N LEU A 214 -7.21 -18.01 -0.96
CA LEU A 214 -7.77 -18.76 -2.08
C LEU A 214 -7.21 -20.19 -2.00
N SER A 215 -8.02 -21.15 -2.44
CA SER A 215 -7.61 -22.55 -2.54
C SER A 215 -6.69 -22.83 -3.74
N GLY A 216 -6.74 -21.98 -4.77
CA GLY A 216 -5.96 -22.10 -6.01
C GLY A 216 -6.25 -20.96 -6.99
N ARG A 217 -5.54 -20.93 -8.13
CA ARG A 217 -5.73 -19.93 -9.20
C ARG A 217 -7.07 -20.12 -9.90
N GLU A 218 -7.49 -21.36 -10.04
CA GLU A 218 -8.71 -21.82 -10.69
C GLU A 218 -9.95 -21.20 -10.03
N GLU A 219 -9.91 -21.01 -8.71
CA GLU A 219 -10.98 -20.36 -7.96
C GLU A 219 -11.21 -18.90 -8.43
N LEU A 220 -10.14 -18.15 -8.70
CA LEU A 220 -10.24 -16.78 -9.20
C LEU A 220 -10.76 -16.74 -10.64
N GLU A 221 -10.28 -17.64 -11.48
CA GLU A 221 -10.71 -17.74 -12.88
C GLU A 221 -12.20 -18.10 -12.98
N GLU A 222 -12.69 -19.00 -12.14
CA GLU A 222 -14.11 -19.35 -12.07
C GLU A 222 -14.98 -18.19 -11.58
N ARG A 223 -14.50 -17.41 -10.60
CA ARG A 223 -15.19 -16.19 -10.17
C ARG A 223 -15.28 -15.16 -11.30
N VAL A 224 -14.22 -14.97 -12.08
CA VAL A 224 -14.22 -14.07 -13.25
C VAL A 224 -15.24 -14.56 -14.29
N LYS A 225 -15.23 -15.83 -14.67
CA LYS A 225 -16.21 -16.41 -15.61
C LYS A 225 -17.65 -16.23 -15.14
N THR A 226 -17.91 -16.53 -13.86
CA THR A 226 -19.22 -16.36 -13.25
C THR A 226 -19.70 -14.91 -13.34
N LEU A 227 -18.82 -13.95 -13.06
CA LEU A 227 -19.15 -12.52 -13.10
C LEU A 227 -19.30 -12.00 -14.53
N LYS A 228 -18.49 -12.47 -15.48
CA LYS A 228 -18.67 -12.17 -16.90
C LYS A 228 -20.06 -12.59 -17.37
N ARG A 229 -20.46 -13.83 -17.06
CA ARG A 229 -21.82 -14.33 -17.38
C ARG A 229 -22.91 -13.50 -16.70
N LYS A 230 -22.72 -13.18 -15.42
CA LYS A 230 -23.68 -12.36 -14.65
C LYS A 230 -23.90 -10.98 -15.25
N PHE A 231 -22.84 -10.36 -15.78
CA PHE A 231 -22.87 -9.01 -16.33
C PHE A 231 -22.87 -8.98 -17.87
N GLY A 232 -23.14 -10.10 -18.54
CA GLY A 232 -23.24 -10.16 -19.99
C GLY A 232 -21.94 -9.91 -20.76
N VAL A 233 -20.77 -10.03 -20.14
CA VAL A 233 -19.47 -9.82 -20.80
C VAL A 233 -19.06 -11.09 -21.57
N PRO A 234 -18.82 -11.02 -22.90
CA PRO A 234 -18.44 -12.18 -23.72
C PRO A 234 -17.14 -12.86 -23.27
N GLU A 235 -17.08 -14.19 -23.40
CA GLU A 235 -15.84 -14.93 -23.25
C GLU A 235 -14.95 -14.71 -24.50
N GLY A 236 -13.74 -14.17 -24.31
CA GLY A 236 -12.78 -13.94 -25.40
C GLY A 236 -12.27 -12.49 -25.56
N SER A 237 -12.77 -11.53 -24.77
CA SER A 237 -12.20 -10.17 -24.67
C SER A 237 -10.87 -10.15 -23.88
N SER A 238 -9.92 -11.00 -24.25
CA SER A 238 -8.57 -10.94 -23.70
C SER A 238 -7.72 -9.96 -24.50
N THR A 239 -7.67 -8.69 -24.09
CA THR A 239 -6.47 -7.89 -24.35
C THR A 239 -5.45 -8.27 -23.26
N GLY A 240 -4.83 -9.44 -23.44
CA GLY A 240 -3.62 -9.76 -22.70
C GLY A 240 -2.53 -8.83 -23.17
N THR A 241 -1.98 -8.03 -22.25
CA THR A 241 -0.72 -7.32 -22.45
C THR A 241 0.37 -8.39 -22.65
N SER A 242 0.66 -8.74 -23.90
CA SER A 242 1.83 -9.51 -24.30
C SER A 242 2.66 -8.64 -25.23
N SER A 243 3.80 -8.18 -24.71
CA SER A 243 4.88 -7.63 -25.50
C SER A 243 5.60 -8.76 -26.23
N ALA A 244 5.52 -8.81 -27.56
CA ALA A 244 6.59 -9.21 -28.47
C ALA A 244 6.13 -9.01 -29.92
N VAL A 245 6.83 -8.10 -30.60
CA VAL A 245 7.17 -8.00 -32.03
C VAL A 245 6.55 -9.04 -32.97
N ASP A 246 5.83 -8.53 -33.99
CA ASP A 246 6.13 -8.82 -35.39
C ASP A 246 5.75 -7.60 -36.25
N VAL A 247 6.68 -7.23 -37.14
CA VAL A 247 6.63 -6.10 -38.08
C VAL A 247 6.26 -6.65 -39.46
N GLU A 248 5.53 -5.82 -40.23
CA GLU A 248 4.95 -6.01 -41.59
C GLU A 248 3.51 -6.55 -41.60
N SER A 249 2.55 -6.04 -42.37
CA SER A 249 2.51 -4.96 -43.37
C SER A 249 1.05 -4.63 -43.71
N ASP A 250 0.86 -3.45 -44.32
CA ASP A 250 -0.23 -3.02 -45.21
C ASP A 250 -1.68 -2.79 -44.70
N GLU A 251 -2.01 -1.49 -44.72
CA GLU A 251 -3.22 -0.88 -45.28
C GLU A 251 -4.52 -1.71 -45.30
N ARG A 252 -5.37 -1.44 -44.30
CA ARG A 252 -6.83 -1.21 -44.41
C ARG A 252 -7.40 -1.13 -42.99
N LYS A 253 -8.13 -0.05 -42.69
CA LYS A 253 -9.41 -0.02 -41.93
C LYS A 253 -9.66 1.38 -41.36
N GLN A 254 -10.19 2.23 -42.22
CA GLN A 254 -10.96 3.40 -41.80
C GLN A 254 -12.43 2.96 -41.76
N SER A 255 -12.78 2.12 -40.78
CA SER A 255 -14.19 1.74 -40.50
C SER A 255 -14.45 1.13 -39.12
N GLU A 256 -13.47 1.07 -38.20
CA GLU A 256 -13.64 0.43 -36.88
C GLU A 256 -13.96 1.39 -35.72
N ASN A 257 -14.11 2.69 -35.97
CA ASN A 257 -14.31 3.67 -34.89
C ASN A 257 -15.76 3.71 -34.34
N ASP A 258 -16.76 3.31 -35.13
CA ASP A 258 -18.17 3.38 -34.71
C ASP A 258 -18.61 2.16 -33.87
N GLY A 259 -17.92 1.02 -33.99
CA GLY A 259 -18.23 -0.22 -33.26
C GLY A 259 -17.56 -0.34 -31.87
N ALA A 260 -16.50 0.42 -31.63
CA ALA A 260 -15.84 0.47 -30.32
C ALA A 260 -16.64 1.32 -29.31
N ALA A 261 -17.21 2.44 -29.76
CA ALA A 261 -18.07 3.28 -28.95
C ALA A 261 -19.38 2.58 -28.55
N SER A 262 -19.96 1.76 -29.45
CA SER A 262 -21.20 1.03 -29.17
C SER A 262 -21.04 -0.12 -28.17
N LYS A 263 -19.88 -0.79 -28.15
CA LYS A 263 -19.60 -1.88 -27.20
C LYS A 263 -19.29 -1.36 -25.79
N GLN A 264 -18.66 -0.20 -25.66
CA GLN A 264 -18.34 0.37 -24.34
C GLN A 264 -19.62 0.76 -23.58
N ALA A 265 -20.62 1.32 -24.29
CA ALA A 265 -21.91 1.74 -23.74
C ALA A 265 -22.76 0.55 -23.23
N GLU A 266 -22.61 -0.64 -23.81
CA GLU A 266 -23.34 -1.85 -23.39
C GLU A 266 -22.87 -2.39 -22.02
N TYR A 267 -21.64 -2.07 -21.59
CA TYR A 267 -21.08 -2.50 -20.31
C TYR A 267 -21.07 -1.42 -19.22
N ASP A 268 -21.66 -0.24 -19.47
CA ASP A 268 -21.86 0.79 -18.44
C ASP A 268 -22.85 0.37 -17.34
N GLU A 269 -23.43 -0.82 -17.48
CA GLU A 269 -24.30 -1.45 -16.49
C GLU A 269 -23.55 -2.12 -15.32
N ILE A 270 -22.24 -2.35 -15.39
CA ILE A 270 -21.51 -2.99 -14.28
C ILE A 270 -21.47 -2.04 -13.08
N PRO A 271 -22.17 -2.33 -11.96
CA PRO A 271 -22.20 -1.43 -10.82
C PRO A 271 -20.85 -1.42 -10.11
N VAL A 272 -20.52 -0.33 -9.42
CA VAL A 272 -19.37 -0.29 -8.52
C VAL A 272 -19.60 -1.26 -7.35
N PRO A 273 -18.64 -2.14 -7.02
CA PRO A 273 -18.75 -2.95 -5.80
C PRO A 273 -18.82 -2.07 -4.54
N PRO A 274 -19.68 -2.39 -3.55
CA PRO A 274 -19.83 -1.57 -2.34
C PRO A 274 -18.56 -1.49 -1.48
N PHE A 275 -17.66 -2.46 -1.64
CA PHE A 275 -16.37 -2.53 -0.96
C PHE A 275 -15.23 -1.89 -1.76
N TRP A 276 -15.50 -1.27 -2.91
CA TRP A 276 -14.46 -0.71 -3.78
C TRP A 276 -14.61 0.80 -3.90
N GLY A 277 -13.48 1.53 -3.86
CA GLY A 277 -13.51 2.96 -4.10
C GLY A 277 -12.15 3.64 -3.96
N GLY A 278 -12.17 4.97 -4.08
CA GLY A 278 -10.97 5.80 -3.99
C GLY A 278 -10.62 6.16 -2.56
N VAL A 279 -9.32 6.32 -2.31
CA VAL A 279 -8.72 6.81 -1.08
C VAL A 279 -7.86 8.01 -1.43
N ARG A 280 -8.14 9.16 -0.81
CA ARG A 280 -7.31 10.37 -0.87
C ARG A 280 -6.42 10.43 0.37
N ILE A 281 -5.13 10.70 0.20
CA ILE A 281 -4.23 11.04 1.29
C ILE A 281 -4.08 12.56 1.33
N VAL A 282 -4.66 13.19 2.36
CA VAL A 282 -4.57 14.64 2.63
C VAL A 282 -3.30 14.90 3.44
N PRO A 283 -2.31 15.62 2.89
CA PRO A 283 -1.00 15.73 3.51
C PRO A 283 -0.98 16.72 4.68
N PHE A 284 -0.22 16.39 5.70
CA PHE A 284 0.32 17.35 6.66
C PHE A 284 1.86 17.36 6.66
N GLU A 285 2.50 16.40 5.98
CA GLU A 285 3.93 16.35 5.75
C GLU A 285 4.24 15.84 4.33
N VAL A 286 5.15 16.50 3.62
CA VAL A 286 5.68 16.05 2.32
C VAL A 286 7.19 16.26 2.31
N GLU A 287 7.96 15.27 1.85
CA GLU A 287 9.42 15.38 1.71
C GLU A 287 9.83 15.16 0.25
N PHE A 288 10.67 16.05 -0.26
CA PHE A 288 11.32 15.95 -1.56
C PHE A 288 12.79 15.63 -1.34
N TRP A 289 13.25 14.54 -1.95
CA TRP A 289 14.63 14.05 -1.88
C TRP A 289 15.23 14.01 -3.27
N ALA A 290 16.44 14.54 -3.42
CA ALA A 290 17.21 14.49 -4.65
C ALA A 290 18.62 13.93 -4.41
N GLY A 291 18.95 12.87 -5.14
CA GLY A 291 20.22 12.16 -5.04
C GLY A 291 21.40 12.99 -5.53
N ARG A 292 22.56 12.88 -4.86
CA ARG A 292 23.79 13.62 -5.20
C ARG A 292 24.98 12.65 -5.19
N PRO A 293 25.96 12.79 -6.10
CA PRO A 293 27.11 11.88 -6.16
C PRO A 293 27.91 11.80 -4.85
N SER A 294 27.98 12.91 -4.13
CA SER A 294 28.72 13.04 -2.87
C SER A 294 28.03 12.37 -1.67
N ARG A 295 26.83 11.79 -1.84
CA ARG A 295 25.94 11.32 -0.76
C ARG A 295 25.37 12.43 0.13
N LEU A 296 25.71 13.68 -0.15
CA LEU A 296 25.11 14.84 0.50
C LEU A 296 23.80 15.19 -0.20
N HIS A 297 22.78 14.35 -0.01
CA HIS A 297 21.48 14.47 -0.67
C HIS A 297 20.75 15.75 -0.26
N ASP A 298 20.02 16.34 -1.21
CA ASP A 298 19.13 17.45 -0.89
C ASP A 298 17.81 16.89 -0.39
N ARG A 299 17.39 17.34 0.80
CA ARG A 299 16.13 16.91 1.44
C ARG A 299 15.38 18.13 1.92
N PHE A 300 14.17 18.33 1.42
CA PHE A 300 13.29 19.41 1.86
C PHE A 300 11.96 18.85 2.32
N ARG A 301 11.60 19.18 3.56
CA ARG A 301 10.35 18.75 4.18
C ARG A 301 9.42 19.94 4.35
N TYR A 302 8.20 19.76 3.85
CA TYR A 302 7.03 20.57 4.05
C TYR A 302 6.25 20.02 5.23
N THR A 303 5.87 20.89 6.16
CA THR A 303 4.97 20.53 7.27
C THR A 303 3.92 21.62 7.48
N ARG A 304 2.69 21.21 7.78
CA ARG A 304 1.64 22.09 8.31
C ARG A 304 0.85 21.36 9.39
N ALA A 305 0.08 22.11 10.19
CA ALA A 305 -0.84 21.48 11.13
C ALA A 305 -1.88 20.64 10.38
N GLU A 306 -2.20 19.46 10.92
CA GLU A 306 -3.22 18.59 10.33
C GLU A 306 -4.57 19.31 10.22
N GLY A 307 -5.23 19.18 9.07
CA GLY A 307 -6.53 19.81 8.80
C GLY A 307 -6.49 21.34 8.66
N SER A 308 -5.31 21.95 8.61
CA SER A 308 -5.15 23.40 8.46
C SER A 308 -4.97 23.81 7.00
N ASP A 309 -5.57 24.95 6.64
CA ASP A 309 -5.33 25.67 5.39
C ASP A 309 -4.20 26.72 5.52
N GLY A 310 -3.47 26.70 6.64
CA GLY A 310 -2.33 27.58 6.89
C GLY A 310 -1.12 27.31 6.00
N GLU A 311 -0.15 28.21 6.05
CA GLU A 311 1.06 28.13 5.24
C GLU A 311 1.93 26.91 5.56
N TRP A 312 2.53 26.34 4.52
CA TRP A 312 3.49 25.26 4.64
C TRP A 312 4.84 25.78 5.12
N LYS A 313 5.37 25.17 6.18
CA LYS A 313 6.75 25.40 6.60
C LYS A 313 7.69 24.48 5.81
N ILE A 314 8.69 25.06 5.16
CA ILE A 314 9.72 24.33 4.40
C ILE A 314 11.03 24.31 5.17
N VAL A 315 11.62 23.13 5.38
CA VAL A 315 12.89 22.95 6.11
C VAL A 315 13.80 22.00 5.36
N ARG A 316 15.08 22.38 5.21
CA ARG A 316 16.14 21.48 4.73
C ARG A 316 16.51 20.48 5.82
N LEU A 317 16.58 19.20 5.48
CA LEU A 317 17.01 18.12 6.38
C LEU A 317 18.43 17.67 6.03
N SER A 318 19.17 17.14 7.02
CA SER A 318 20.41 16.43 6.75
C SER A 318 20.11 15.14 5.94
N PRO A 319 20.95 14.77 4.97
CA PRO A 319 20.90 13.45 4.34
C PRO A 319 21.14 12.33 5.34
#